data_AF-A0A5J4RZW6-F1
#
_entry.id   AF-A0A5J4RZW6-F1
#
_cell.length_a   1.000
_cell.length_b   1.000
_cell.length_c   1.000
_cell.angle_alpha   90.00
_cell.angle_beta   90.00
_cell.angle_gamma   90.00
#
_symmetry.space_group_name_H-M   'P 1'
#
loop_
_entity.id
_entity.type
_entity.pdbx_description
1 polymer ?
#
loop_
_entity_poly.entity_id
_entity_poly.type
_entity_poly.pdbx_seq_one_letter_code
_entity_poly.pdbx_strand_id
1 'polypeptide(L)'
;MLLFIMLCHHACKDKKQEIDPYIPVVMSIETEKSEENPPQATSIDELFDDFMYHFTSEEDFQRKRIVFPLPYNELNAFSKIKKQDWQYDTLFNQEGYYTIFFDREEDLELTKDTSLTSVQVEWTYPDKRTVKKYCFARIKKVWRLDAIHIFAIEDGKEENFTDFFIHFSNDTLFQQERIKRPLTFVTNDPDDDFSIIRTTLGHDQWSVFKPEFPTGDIININYGQQNSNNSAKKIVALKSIGNGFSNTLYFQRKESKWELYKFEDISN
;
A
#
# COMPACT_ATOMS: atom_id res chain seq x y z
N MET A 1 -18.45 19.95 55.56
CA MET A 1 -18.76 18.70 54.84
C MET A 1 -18.60 18.99 53.35
N LEU A 2 -17.69 18.25 52.72
CA LEU A 2 -17.29 18.22 51.30
C LEU A 2 -16.52 19.41 50.67
N LEU A 3 -15.23 19.12 50.45
CA LEU A 3 -14.36 19.63 49.38
C LEU A 3 -15.01 19.49 48.00
N PHE A 4 -14.76 20.45 47.11
CA PHE A 4 -14.65 20.16 45.67
C PHE A 4 -13.39 20.84 45.13
N ILE A 5 -12.34 20.04 44.97
CA ILE A 5 -11.10 20.39 44.30
C ILE A 5 -11.39 20.30 42.80
N MET A 6 -11.38 21.45 42.10
CA MET A 6 -11.34 21.50 40.64
C MET A 6 -9.93 21.09 40.17
N LEU A 7 -9.75 19.79 39.92
CA LEU A 7 -8.62 19.27 39.16
C LEU A 7 -8.92 19.46 37.67
N CYS A 8 -8.34 20.49 37.07
CA CYS A 8 -8.24 20.63 35.62
C CYS A 8 -7.38 19.48 35.07
N HIS A 9 -8.02 18.37 34.70
CA HIS A 9 -7.36 17.33 33.91
C HIS A 9 -7.17 17.86 32.49
N HIS A 10 -5.89 18.00 32.15
CA HIS A 10 -5.41 18.33 30.82
C HIS A 10 -6.07 17.40 29.80
N ALA A 11 -6.72 18.00 28.80
CA ALA A 11 -7.12 17.34 27.59
C ALA A 11 -5.92 16.57 27.03
N CYS A 12 -6.04 15.25 27.02
CA CYS A 12 -5.06 14.35 26.45
C CYS A 12 -4.99 14.67 24.95
N LYS A 13 -3.84 15.17 24.50
CA LYS A 13 -3.55 15.39 23.08
C LYS A 13 -3.75 14.07 22.34
N ASP A 14 -4.67 14.05 21.38
CA ASP A 14 -4.71 13.04 20.34
C ASP A 14 -3.33 13.03 19.65
N LYS A 15 -2.61 11.91 19.80
CA LYS A 15 -1.40 11.67 19.02
C LYS A 15 -1.86 11.41 17.59
N LYS A 16 -1.71 12.41 16.72
CA LYS A 16 -1.66 12.21 15.27
C LYS A 16 -0.62 11.13 15.00
N GLN A 17 -1.05 9.98 14.50
CA GLN A 17 -0.17 9.05 13.81
C GLN A 17 0.03 9.64 12.41
N GLU A 18 0.99 10.55 12.32
CA GLU A 18 1.56 10.99 11.06
C GLU A 18 2.34 9.80 10.50
N ILE A 19 2.13 9.46 9.23
CA ILE A 19 2.92 8.42 8.56
C ILE A 19 4.33 8.99 8.42
N ASP A 20 5.21 8.59 9.33
CA ASP A 20 6.60 9.03 9.32
C ASP A 20 7.27 8.48 8.06
N PRO A 21 7.90 9.31 7.21
CA PRO A 21 8.68 8.81 6.08
C PRO A 21 9.71 7.82 6.60
N TYR A 22 9.69 6.59 6.06
CA TYR A 22 10.66 5.57 6.43
C TYR A 22 12.08 6.10 6.20
N ILE A 23 12.88 6.12 7.26
CA ILE A 23 14.30 6.48 7.19
C ILE A 23 15.08 5.17 7.02
N PRO A 24 15.78 4.97 5.89
CA PRO A 24 16.59 3.77 5.67
C PRO A 24 17.58 3.52 6.80
N VAL A 25 17.59 2.29 7.32
CA VAL A 25 18.45 1.85 8.41
C VAL A 25 19.93 1.96 8.01
N VAL A 26 20.24 1.73 6.73
CA VAL A 26 21.60 1.88 6.19
C VAL A 26 22.11 3.32 6.20
N MET A 27 21.25 4.34 6.21
CA MET A 27 21.72 5.73 6.38
C MET A 27 22.10 6.05 7.83
N SER A 28 21.51 5.35 8.79
CA SER A 28 21.76 5.55 10.23
C SER A 28 22.91 4.71 10.79
N ILE A 29 23.39 3.72 10.04
CA ILE A 29 24.53 2.88 10.44
C ILE A 29 25.56 2.98 9.32
N GLU A 30 26.66 3.70 9.55
CA GLU A 30 27.89 3.62 8.76
C GLU A 30 28.37 2.16 8.74
N THR A 31 27.79 1.34 7.86
CA THR A 31 28.17 -0.05 7.73
C THR A 31 29.23 -0.11 6.64
N GLU A 32 30.44 0.24 7.03
CA GLU A 32 31.68 -0.13 6.35
C GLU A 32 31.84 -1.66 6.41
N LYS A 33 31.12 -2.37 5.55
CA LYS A 33 31.61 -3.64 5.02
C LYS A 33 31.53 -3.56 3.51
N SER A 34 32.69 -3.29 2.93
CA SER A 34 32.93 -3.35 1.49
C SER A 34 32.44 -4.70 0.97
N GLU A 35 31.28 -4.72 0.33
CA GLU A 35 30.91 -5.81 -0.57
C GLU A 35 32.02 -5.91 -1.62
N GLU A 36 32.59 -7.10 -1.84
CA GLU A 36 33.69 -7.31 -2.80
C GLU A 36 33.33 -6.89 -4.23
N ASN A 37 32.03 -6.77 -4.54
CA ASN A 37 31.50 -6.09 -5.72
C ASN A 37 30.05 -5.61 -5.44
N PRO A 38 29.82 -4.34 -5.07
CA PRO A 38 28.47 -3.85 -4.88
C PRO A 38 27.71 -3.83 -6.22
N PRO A 39 26.41 -4.18 -6.27
CA PRO A 39 25.61 -4.02 -7.47
C PRO A 39 25.68 -2.58 -7.98
N GLN A 40 25.84 -2.46 -9.29
CA GLN A 40 25.83 -1.18 -10.00
C GLN A 40 24.41 -0.84 -10.47
N ALA A 41 24.08 0.44 -10.50
CA ALA A 41 22.79 0.91 -11.00
C ALA A 41 22.64 0.56 -12.48
N THR A 42 21.47 0.04 -12.84
CA THR A 42 21.09 -0.29 -14.22
C THR A 42 19.75 0.36 -14.56
N SER A 43 19.24 0.18 -15.77
CA SER A 43 17.89 0.65 -16.13
C SER A 43 16.80 0.06 -15.23
N ILE A 44 17.02 -1.15 -14.67
CA ILE A 44 16.11 -1.79 -13.70
C ILE A 44 15.92 -0.94 -12.43
N ASP A 45 16.88 -0.05 -12.11
CA ASP A 45 16.84 0.78 -10.90
C ASP A 45 16.14 2.15 -11.09
N GLU A 46 15.69 2.45 -12.31
CA GLU A 46 15.09 3.73 -12.66
C GLU A 46 13.68 3.87 -12.05
N LEU A 47 12.82 2.87 -12.28
CA LEU A 47 11.49 2.74 -11.69
C LEU A 47 11.46 1.63 -10.65
N PHE A 48 10.73 1.85 -9.56
CA PHE A 48 10.59 0.85 -8.51
C PHE A 48 9.86 -0.40 -8.99
N ASP A 49 8.85 -0.23 -9.85
CA ASP A 49 8.04 -1.34 -10.37
C ASP A 49 8.88 -2.31 -11.23
N ASP A 50 9.79 -1.78 -12.06
CA ASP A 50 10.74 -2.58 -12.85
C ASP A 50 11.70 -3.37 -11.94
N PHE A 51 12.25 -2.69 -10.93
CA PHE A 51 13.06 -3.35 -9.92
C PHE A 51 12.29 -4.49 -9.22
N MET A 52 11.05 -4.23 -8.81
CA MET A 52 10.25 -5.21 -8.09
C MET A 52 9.94 -6.43 -8.94
N TYR A 53 9.64 -6.25 -10.23
CA TYR A 53 9.44 -7.39 -11.14
C TYR A 53 10.62 -8.37 -11.10
N HIS A 54 11.86 -7.87 -11.19
CA HIS A 54 13.05 -8.72 -11.08
C HIS A 54 13.26 -9.24 -9.66
N PHE A 55 13.06 -8.41 -8.63
CA PHE A 55 13.21 -8.79 -7.22
C PHE A 55 12.28 -9.94 -6.83
N THR A 56 11.06 -9.99 -7.36
CA THR A 56 10.07 -11.03 -7.06
C THR A 56 10.15 -12.25 -7.96
N SER A 57 10.95 -12.20 -9.05
CA SER A 57 10.98 -13.26 -10.08
C SER A 57 12.33 -13.99 -10.18
N GLU A 58 13.41 -13.42 -9.62
CA GLU A 58 14.76 -13.95 -9.76
C GLU A 58 15.46 -14.12 -8.40
N GLU A 59 15.65 -15.36 -7.95
CA GLU A 59 16.28 -15.68 -6.66
C GLU A 59 17.68 -15.07 -6.49
N ASP A 60 18.55 -15.23 -7.50
CA ASP A 60 19.91 -14.70 -7.46
C ASP A 60 19.95 -13.16 -7.46
N PHE A 61 19.03 -12.52 -8.19
CA PHE A 61 18.90 -11.07 -8.20
C PHE A 61 18.42 -10.58 -6.83
N GLN A 62 17.35 -11.17 -6.30
CA GLN A 62 16.79 -10.86 -5.00
C GLN A 62 17.88 -10.89 -3.92
N ARG A 63 18.65 -11.99 -3.86
CA ARG A 63 19.70 -12.17 -2.85
C ARG A 63 20.83 -11.13 -2.95
N LYS A 64 21.11 -10.59 -4.15
CA LYS A 64 22.10 -9.51 -4.36
C LYS A 64 21.53 -8.12 -4.00
N ARG A 65 20.20 -7.98 -3.96
CA ARG A 65 19.50 -6.72 -3.67
C ARG A 65 19.00 -6.64 -2.23
N ILE A 66 19.47 -7.49 -1.33
CA ILE A 66 19.16 -7.42 0.10
C ILE A 66 20.40 -6.96 0.87
N VAL A 67 20.21 -6.00 1.76
CA VAL A 67 21.25 -5.59 2.71
C VAL A 67 21.32 -6.61 3.84
N PHE A 68 22.44 -7.33 3.94
CA PHE A 68 22.66 -8.31 5.01
C PHE A 68 23.68 -7.83 6.05
N PRO A 69 23.52 -8.22 7.34
CA PRO A 69 22.39 -8.97 7.89
C PRO A 69 21.13 -8.10 7.96
N LEU A 70 20.01 -8.61 7.44
CA LEU A 70 18.78 -7.85 7.20
C LEU A 70 18.04 -7.64 8.53
N PRO A 71 17.84 -6.38 8.98
CA PRO A 71 17.00 -6.09 10.13
C PRO A 71 15.60 -6.68 9.98
N TYR A 72 15.18 -7.44 10.99
CA TYR A 72 13.87 -8.07 11.07
C TYR A 72 13.25 -7.76 12.42
N ASN A 73 12.27 -6.85 12.41
CA ASN A 73 11.59 -6.37 13.60
C ASN A 73 10.20 -6.98 13.64
N GLU A 74 9.95 -7.85 14.60
CA GLU A 74 8.66 -8.50 14.77
C GLU A 74 8.03 -8.05 16.07
N LEU A 75 6.98 -7.22 15.97
CA LEU A 75 6.28 -6.62 17.11
C LEU A 75 7.28 -5.88 18.02
N ASN A 76 7.59 -6.47 19.19
CA ASN A 76 8.51 -5.92 20.18
C ASN A 76 9.90 -6.59 20.14
N ALA A 77 10.15 -7.53 19.21
CA ALA A 77 11.38 -8.27 19.10
C ALA A 77 12.24 -7.77 17.94
N PHE A 78 13.49 -7.43 18.23
CA PHE A 78 14.50 -7.09 17.22
C PHE A 78 15.36 -8.31 16.91
N SER A 79 15.53 -8.63 15.63
CA SER A 79 16.44 -9.67 15.14
C SER A 79 17.10 -9.27 13.82
N LYS A 80 17.98 -10.12 13.30
CA LYS A 80 18.61 -9.94 12.00
C LYS A 80 18.69 -11.26 11.24
N ILE A 81 18.28 -11.27 9.97
CA ILE A 81 18.37 -12.42 9.08
C ILE A 81 19.77 -12.41 8.43
N LYS A 82 20.53 -13.51 8.53
CA LYS A 82 21.82 -13.62 7.83
C LYS A 82 21.59 -14.04 6.38
N LYS A 83 22.56 -13.73 5.51
CA LYS A 83 22.53 -14.07 4.07
C LYS A 83 22.33 -15.57 3.76
N GLN A 84 22.72 -16.45 4.68
CA GLN A 84 22.56 -17.90 4.56
C GLN A 84 21.19 -18.40 5.04
N ASP A 85 20.52 -17.62 5.87
CA ASP A 85 19.20 -17.95 6.46
C ASP A 85 18.05 -17.34 5.64
N TRP A 86 18.36 -16.50 4.64
CA TRP A 86 17.39 -15.95 3.71
C TRP A 86 16.83 -17.03 2.78
N GLN A 87 15.51 -17.07 2.67
CA GLN A 87 14.79 -17.89 1.71
C GLN A 87 14.21 -16.98 0.64
N TYR A 88 14.24 -17.45 -0.61
CA TYR A 88 13.64 -16.73 -1.72
C TYR A 88 12.16 -16.44 -1.45
N ASP A 89 11.77 -15.17 -1.61
CA ASP A 89 10.43 -14.67 -1.31
C ASP A 89 9.82 -14.08 -2.58
N THR A 90 8.81 -14.75 -3.17
CA THR A 90 8.16 -14.26 -4.39
C THR A 90 7.25 -13.06 -4.14
N LEU A 91 7.05 -12.66 -2.87
CA LEU A 91 6.22 -11.51 -2.51
C LEU A 91 4.84 -11.62 -3.18
N PHE A 92 4.34 -10.54 -3.78
CA PHE A 92 3.02 -10.48 -4.37
C PHE A 92 2.92 -11.13 -5.75
N ASN A 93 4.03 -11.60 -6.34
CA ASN A 93 4.05 -12.14 -7.71
C ASN A 93 3.12 -13.35 -7.91
N GLN A 94 2.81 -14.08 -6.84
CA GLN A 94 1.87 -15.22 -6.88
C GLN A 94 0.41 -14.83 -6.65
N GLU A 95 0.14 -13.63 -6.13
CA GLU A 95 -1.20 -13.18 -5.73
C GLU A 95 -2.01 -12.59 -6.89
N GLY A 96 -1.35 -12.35 -8.04
CA GLY A 96 -1.99 -11.86 -9.28
C GLY A 96 -2.39 -10.38 -9.28
N TYR A 97 -2.52 -9.75 -8.11
CA TYR A 97 -2.85 -8.34 -7.96
C TYR A 97 -2.10 -7.69 -6.78
N TYR A 98 -2.10 -6.37 -6.75
CA TYR A 98 -1.80 -5.58 -5.57
C TYR A 98 -2.64 -4.30 -5.56
N THR A 99 -2.73 -3.66 -4.40
CA THR A 99 -3.46 -2.41 -4.23
C THR A 99 -2.50 -1.26 -3.96
N ILE A 100 -2.95 -0.03 -4.25
CA ILE A 100 -2.29 1.19 -3.80
C ILE A 100 -3.34 2.12 -3.24
N PHE A 101 -3.19 2.50 -1.97
CA PHE A 101 -4.09 3.43 -1.29
C PHE A 101 -3.55 4.87 -1.34
N PHE A 102 -4.40 5.80 -1.73
CA PHE A 102 -4.12 7.24 -1.78
C PHE A 102 -5.21 8.05 -1.10
N ASP A 103 -4.88 9.23 -0.58
CA ASP A 103 -5.85 10.24 -0.14
C ASP A 103 -6.22 11.23 -1.27
N ARG A 104 -5.32 11.41 -2.26
CA ARG A 104 -5.38 12.50 -3.24
C ARG A 104 -5.12 11.99 -4.65
N GLU A 105 -5.79 12.59 -5.63
CA GLU A 105 -5.65 12.21 -7.05
C GLU A 105 -4.25 12.55 -7.61
N GLU A 106 -3.65 13.65 -7.17
CA GLU A 106 -2.31 14.06 -7.59
C GLU A 106 -1.20 13.06 -7.21
N ASP A 107 -1.44 12.24 -6.18
CA ASP A 107 -0.48 11.24 -5.71
C ASP A 107 -0.46 9.98 -6.59
N LEU A 108 -1.41 9.80 -7.51
CA LEU A 108 -1.42 8.63 -8.41
C LEU A 108 -0.18 8.58 -9.32
N GLU A 109 0.41 9.74 -9.65
CA GLU A 109 1.61 9.80 -10.49
C GLU A 109 2.88 9.33 -9.78
N LEU A 110 2.87 9.15 -8.45
CA LEU A 110 4.02 8.66 -7.69
C LEU A 110 4.46 7.25 -8.14
N THR A 111 3.57 6.45 -8.73
CA THR A 111 3.96 5.13 -9.25
C THR A 111 4.93 5.21 -10.43
N LYS A 112 5.06 6.38 -11.05
CA LYS A 112 5.96 6.66 -12.18
C LYS A 112 7.13 7.56 -11.78
N ASP A 113 7.26 7.92 -10.50
CA ASP A 113 8.28 8.85 -10.03
C ASP A 113 9.65 8.15 -9.94
N THR A 114 10.55 8.51 -10.86
CA THR A 114 11.93 8.00 -10.91
C THR A 114 12.85 8.66 -9.89
N SER A 115 12.39 9.66 -9.14
CA SER A 115 13.17 10.35 -8.11
C SER A 115 13.08 9.68 -6.74
N LEU A 116 12.10 8.77 -6.53
CA LEU A 116 11.88 8.09 -5.25
C LEU A 116 13.14 7.41 -4.71
N THR A 117 13.29 7.45 -3.39
CA THR A 117 14.43 6.87 -2.67
C THR A 117 14.03 5.85 -1.62
N SER A 118 12.74 5.75 -1.31
CA SER A 118 12.18 4.77 -0.39
C SER A 118 10.79 4.36 -0.84
N VAL A 119 10.50 3.06 -0.78
CA VAL A 119 9.16 2.49 -1.03
C VAL A 119 8.93 1.38 -0.03
N GLN A 120 7.70 1.21 0.47
CA GLN A 120 7.34 0.06 1.29
C GLN A 120 6.31 -0.81 0.59
N VAL A 121 6.48 -2.13 0.68
CA VAL A 121 5.48 -3.10 0.26
C VAL A 121 4.90 -3.75 1.51
N GLU A 122 3.59 -3.70 1.67
CA GLU A 122 2.89 -4.01 2.91
C GLU A 122 1.87 -5.13 2.70
N TRP A 123 1.89 -6.13 3.58
CA TRP A 123 0.82 -7.13 3.72
C TRP A 123 0.05 -6.84 4.98
N THR A 124 -1.25 -6.58 4.85
CA THR A 124 -2.18 -6.57 5.97
C THR A 124 -2.78 -7.96 6.09
N TYR A 125 -2.58 -8.61 7.25
CA TYR A 125 -3.16 -9.90 7.60
C TYR A 125 -4.35 -9.67 8.55
N PRO A 126 -5.60 -9.66 8.04
CA PRO A 126 -6.77 -9.30 8.85
C PRO A 126 -6.96 -10.27 10.02
N ASP A 127 -6.83 -11.57 9.77
CA ASP A 127 -7.02 -12.64 10.76
C ASP A 127 -5.97 -12.59 11.89
N LYS A 128 -4.73 -12.22 11.54
CA LYS A 128 -3.63 -12.11 12.51
C LYS A 128 -3.57 -10.75 13.19
N ARG A 129 -4.35 -9.77 12.72
CA ARG A 129 -4.27 -8.36 13.13
C ARG A 129 -2.83 -7.83 13.05
N THR A 130 -2.11 -8.14 11.98
CA THR A 130 -0.74 -7.67 11.77
C THR A 130 -0.52 -7.08 10.39
N VAL A 131 0.46 -6.17 10.29
CA VAL A 131 0.97 -5.65 9.02
C VAL A 131 2.45 -5.99 8.90
N LYS A 132 2.84 -6.67 7.82
CA LYS A 132 4.25 -6.91 7.46
C LYS A 132 4.68 -5.94 6.38
N LYS A 133 5.74 -5.17 6.62
CA LYS A 133 6.31 -4.19 5.70
C LYS A 133 7.70 -4.62 5.26
N TYR A 134 7.91 -4.64 3.96
CA TYR A 134 9.22 -4.75 3.34
C TYR A 134 9.65 -3.34 2.95
N CYS A 135 10.73 -2.86 3.54
CA CYS A 135 11.19 -1.50 3.36
C CYS A 135 12.35 -1.47 2.37
N PHE A 136 12.12 -0.86 1.21
CA PHE A 136 13.10 -0.73 0.16
C PHE A 136 13.69 0.68 0.16
N ALA A 137 15.00 0.77 -0.04
CA ALA A 137 15.72 2.02 -0.14
C ALA A 137 16.59 2.04 -1.40
N ARG A 138 16.64 3.19 -2.08
CA ARG A 138 17.50 3.41 -3.24
C ARG A 138 18.83 4.00 -2.80
N ILE A 139 19.79 3.14 -2.53
CA ILE A 139 21.11 3.52 -2.00
C ILE A 139 22.09 3.60 -3.15
N LYS A 140 22.72 4.76 -3.36
CA LYS A 140 23.62 5.02 -4.50
C LYS A 140 22.99 4.65 -5.86
N LYS A 141 21.71 5.02 -6.05
CA LYS A 141 20.89 4.72 -7.24
C LYS A 141 20.57 3.23 -7.46
N VAL A 142 20.71 2.39 -6.43
CA VAL A 142 20.45 0.95 -6.51
C VAL A 142 19.37 0.61 -5.49
N TRP A 143 18.24 0.08 -5.93
CA TRP A 143 17.18 -0.39 -5.03
C TRP A 143 17.64 -1.62 -4.26
N ARG A 144 17.42 -1.59 -2.95
CA ARG A 144 17.73 -2.69 -2.03
C ARG A 144 16.64 -2.85 -0.97
N LEU A 145 16.36 -4.09 -0.57
CA LEU A 145 15.61 -4.37 0.65
C LEU A 145 16.49 -4.06 1.86
N ASP A 146 16.04 -3.13 2.68
CA ASP A 146 16.78 -2.53 3.78
C ASP A 146 16.31 -3.04 5.15
N ALA A 147 15.02 -3.32 5.31
CA ALA A 147 14.47 -3.93 6.52
C ALA A 147 13.13 -4.63 6.26
N ILE A 148 12.76 -5.50 7.21
CA ILE A 148 11.39 -6.03 7.33
C ILE A 148 10.87 -5.68 8.72
N HIS A 149 9.64 -5.18 8.77
CA HIS A 149 8.95 -4.89 10.02
C HIS A 149 7.58 -5.55 10.07
N ILE A 150 7.20 -6.08 11.22
CA ILE A 150 5.87 -6.61 11.49
C ILE A 150 5.29 -5.86 12.67
N PHE A 151 4.13 -5.26 12.48
CA PHE A 151 3.43 -4.48 13.49
C PHE A 151 2.08 -5.10 13.79
N ALA A 152 1.58 -4.92 15.02
CA ALA A 152 0.19 -5.18 15.33
C ALA A 152 -0.69 -4.05 14.75
N ILE A 153 -1.88 -4.41 14.27
CA ILE A 153 -2.89 -3.44 13.90
C ILE A 153 -3.59 -3.01 15.20
N GLU A 154 -3.54 -1.72 15.52
CA GLU A 154 -4.26 -1.19 16.66
C GLU A 154 -5.76 -1.07 16.35
N ASP A 155 -6.60 -1.43 17.31
CA ASP A 155 -8.05 -1.24 17.18
C ASP A 155 -8.39 0.26 17.29
N GLY A 156 -8.94 0.80 16.21
CA GLY A 156 -9.56 2.13 16.23
C GLY A 156 -10.98 2.09 16.80
N LYS A 157 -11.45 3.22 17.32
CA LYS A 157 -12.87 3.37 17.72
C LYS A 157 -13.80 3.68 16.54
N GLU A 158 -13.23 4.20 15.44
CA GLU A 158 -13.95 4.53 14.21
C GLU A 158 -13.62 3.53 13.09
N GLU A 159 -14.50 3.44 12.08
CA GLU A 159 -14.29 2.62 10.88
C GLU A 159 -13.01 3.09 10.14
N ASN A 160 -11.91 2.34 10.33
CA ASN A 160 -10.70 2.54 9.55
C ASN A 160 -10.95 2.11 8.09
N PHE A 161 -10.36 2.83 7.14
CA PHE A 161 -10.57 2.53 5.72
C PHE A 161 -10.11 1.12 5.34
N THR A 162 -8.99 0.63 5.87
CA THR A 162 -8.48 -0.70 5.55
C THR A 162 -9.46 -1.79 5.99
N ASP A 163 -9.97 -1.70 7.22
CA ASP A 163 -10.98 -2.65 7.74
C ASP A 163 -12.28 -2.57 6.91
N PHE A 164 -12.74 -1.35 6.59
CA PHE A 164 -13.87 -1.14 5.68
C PHE A 164 -13.62 -1.80 4.31
N PHE A 165 -12.45 -1.59 3.72
CA PHE A 165 -12.14 -2.08 2.38
C PHE A 165 -12.04 -3.61 2.34
N ILE A 166 -11.50 -4.22 3.39
CA ILE A 166 -11.51 -5.68 3.57
C ILE A 166 -12.95 -6.19 3.63
N HIS A 167 -13.83 -5.58 4.43
CA HIS A 167 -15.24 -5.99 4.49
C HIS A 167 -15.96 -5.76 3.15
N PHE A 168 -15.74 -4.60 2.53
CA PHE A 168 -16.26 -4.24 1.20
C PHE A 168 -15.83 -5.22 0.11
N SER A 169 -14.63 -5.79 0.21
CA SER A 169 -14.08 -6.74 -0.76
C SER A 169 -14.62 -8.16 -0.58
N ASN A 170 -14.95 -8.55 0.66
CA ASN A 170 -15.32 -9.94 1.00
C ASN A 170 -16.83 -10.17 1.22
N ASP A 171 -17.64 -9.13 1.39
CA ASP A 171 -19.08 -9.23 1.64
C ASP A 171 -19.88 -8.48 0.57
N THR A 172 -20.57 -9.23 -0.30
CA THR A 172 -21.33 -8.65 -1.42
C THR A 172 -22.54 -7.84 -0.95
N LEU A 173 -23.20 -8.22 0.14
CA LEU A 173 -24.35 -7.47 0.65
C LEU A 173 -23.89 -6.13 1.22
N PHE A 174 -22.86 -6.16 2.07
CA PHE A 174 -22.23 -4.96 2.60
C PHE A 174 -21.69 -4.06 1.47
N GLN A 175 -21.05 -4.65 0.46
CA GLN A 175 -20.56 -3.92 -0.71
C GLN A 175 -21.69 -3.12 -1.38
N GLN A 176 -22.83 -3.75 -1.64
CA GLN A 176 -23.96 -3.11 -2.32
C GLN A 176 -24.61 -2.00 -1.50
N GLU A 177 -24.60 -2.10 -0.17
CA GLU A 177 -25.07 -1.05 0.76
C GLU A 177 -24.13 0.16 0.80
N ARG A 178 -22.83 -0.08 0.58
CA ARG A 178 -21.77 0.94 0.65
C ARG A 178 -21.40 1.52 -0.71
N ILE A 179 -22.26 1.37 -1.72
CA ILE A 179 -22.11 2.02 -3.03
C ILE A 179 -23.11 3.17 -3.15
N LYS A 180 -22.61 4.37 -3.41
CA LYS A 180 -23.44 5.53 -3.75
C LYS A 180 -24.20 5.23 -5.04
N ARG A 181 -25.51 5.52 -5.05
CA ARG A 181 -26.35 5.37 -6.24
C ARG A 181 -26.87 6.72 -6.75
N PRO A 182 -26.76 7.00 -8.06
CA PRO A 182 -26.02 6.23 -9.07
C PRO A 182 -24.49 6.31 -8.87
N LEU A 183 -23.77 5.24 -9.21
CA LEU A 183 -22.31 5.16 -9.12
C LEU A 183 -21.70 5.85 -10.35
N THR A 184 -20.79 6.80 -10.16
CA THR A 184 -20.08 7.41 -11.31
C THR A 184 -19.13 6.39 -11.92
N PHE A 185 -19.13 6.26 -13.25
CA PHE A 185 -18.22 5.38 -13.98
C PHE A 185 -17.50 6.15 -15.08
N VAL A 186 -16.20 5.94 -15.19
CA VAL A 186 -15.34 6.50 -16.24
C VAL A 186 -14.63 5.35 -16.95
N THR A 187 -14.61 5.36 -18.27
CA THR A 187 -13.93 4.36 -19.10
C THR A 187 -13.32 4.99 -20.34
N ASN A 188 -12.34 4.33 -20.96
CA ASN A 188 -11.84 4.71 -22.28
C ASN A 188 -12.98 4.65 -23.32
N ASP A 189 -12.98 5.59 -24.26
CA ASP A 189 -13.86 5.53 -25.42
C ASP A 189 -13.31 4.51 -26.44
N PRO A 190 -14.08 3.48 -26.85
CA PRO A 190 -13.61 2.51 -27.82
C PRO A 190 -13.39 3.08 -29.22
N ASP A 191 -13.96 4.26 -29.53
CA ASP A 191 -13.87 4.90 -30.84
C ASP A 191 -12.82 6.04 -30.89
N ASP A 192 -12.29 6.49 -29.75
CA ASP A 192 -11.26 7.54 -29.66
C ASP A 192 -10.30 7.31 -28.48
N ASP A 193 -9.09 6.86 -28.81
CA ASP A 193 -7.98 6.52 -27.90
C ASP A 193 -7.58 7.65 -26.91
N PHE A 194 -7.97 8.90 -27.16
CA PHE A 194 -7.62 10.04 -26.30
C PHE A 194 -8.78 10.55 -25.45
N SER A 195 -9.95 9.92 -25.55
CA SER A 195 -11.16 10.40 -24.89
C SER A 195 -11.66 9.42 -23.83
N ILE A 196 -12.35 9.97 -22.83
CA ILE A 196 -12.95 9.23 -21.73
C ILE A 196 -14.46 9.44 -21.72
N ILE A 197 -15.20 8.36 -21.54
CA ILE A 197 -16.65 8.38 -21.37
C ILE A 197 -16.94 8.43 -19.88
N ARG A 198 -17.74 9.42 -19.47
CA ARG A 198 -18.28 9.52 -18.11
C ARG A 198 -19.76 9.19 -18.12
N THR A 199 -20.12 8.12 -17.43
CA THR A 199 -21.50 7.63 -17.29
C THR A 199 -21.79 7.26 -15.84
N THR A 200 -22.88 6.53 -15.61
CA THR A 200 -23.22 5.97 -14.30
C THR A 200 -23.59 4.50 -14.38
N LEU A 201 -23.24 3.73 -13.34
CA LEU A 201 -23.63 2.33 -13.19
C LEU A 201 -24.81 2.20 -12.22
N GLY A 202 -25.81 1.43 -12.66
CA GLY A 202 -26.87 0.90 -11.81
C GLY A 202 -26.44 -0.33 -11.01
N HIS A 203 -27.37 -0.89 -10.23
CA HIS A 203 -27.13 -2.08 -9.38
C HIS A 203 -26.63 -3.28 -10.17
N ASP A 204 -27.36 -3.65 -11.22
CA ASP A 204 -27.07 -4.86 -11.98
C ASP A 204 -25.82 -4.68 -12.84
N GLN A 205 -25.54 -3.46 -13.27
CA GLN A 205 -24.34 -3.13 -14.04
C GLN A 205 -23.08 -3.21 -13.18
N TRP A 206 -23.08 -2.69 -11.95
CA TRP A 206 -21.91 -2.81 -11.06
C TRP A 206 -21.46 -4.26 -10.90
N SER A 207 -22.40 -5.18 -10.71
CA SER A 207 -22.09 -6.60 -10.51
C SER A 207 -21.41 -7.25 -11.73
N VAL A 208 -21.59 -6.68 -12.92
CA VAL A 208 -20.98 -7.13 -14.18
C VAL A 208 -19.62 -6.47 -14.43
N PHE A 209 -19.51 -5.16 -14.15
CA PHE A 209 -18.32 -4.37 -14.48
C PHE A 209 -17.28 -4.25 -13.36
N LYS A 210 -17.63 -4.58 -12.11
CA LYS A 210 -16.69 -4.45 -11.01
C LYS A 210 -15.46 -5.32 -11.24
N PRO A 211 -14.27 -4.87 -10.80
CA PRO A 211 -13.09 -5.70 -10.85
C PRO A 211 -13.17 -6.89 -9.89
N GLU A 212 -12.22 -7.79 -10.04
CA GLU A 212 -11.91 -8.75 -8.99
C GLU A 212 -11.33 -7.98 -7.79
N PHE A 213 -11.87 -8.28 -6.61
CA PHE A 213 -11.41 -7.68 -5.37
C PHE A 213 -10.45 -8.63 -4.66
N PRO A 214 -9.49 -8.09 -3.89
CA PRO A 214 -8.65 -8.91 -3.04
C PRO A 214 -9.48 -9.70 -2.03
N THR A 215 -9.34 -11.03 -2.02
CA THR A 215 -9.91 -11.89 -1.00
C THR A 215 -8.82 -12.31 -0.01
N GLY A 216 -9.01 -12.04 1.28
CA GLY A 216 -8.01 -12.34 2.32
C GLY A 216 -7.05 -11.18 2.59
N ASP A 217 -5.75 -11.43 2.41
CA ASP A 217 -4.69 -10.48 2.74
C ASP A 217 -4.67 -9.29 1.77
N ILE A 218 -4.44 -8.08 2.29
CA ILE A 218 -4.34 -6.88 1.47
C ILE A 218 -2.87 -6.55 1.23
N ILE A 219 -2.46 -6.50 -0.04
CA ILE A 219 -1.15 -6.03 -0.45
C ILE A 219 -1.26 -4.55 -0.81
N ASN A 220 -0.48 -3.69 -0.17
CA ASN A 220 -0.41 -2.27 -0.47
C ASN A 220 1.04 -1.83 -0.76
N ILE A 221 1.25 -0.98 -1.76
CA ILE A 221 2.56 -0.35 -2.01
C ILE A 221 2.53 1.12 -1.62
N ASN A 222 3.44 1.54 -0.76
CA ASN A 222 3.60 2.92 -0.33
C ASN A 222 4.83 3.55 -1.00
N TYR A 223 4.59 4.36 -2.02
CA TYR A 223 5.56 5.18 -2.74
C TYR A 223 5.85 6.53 -2.04
N GLY A 224 5.25 6.77 -0.87
CA GLY A 224 5.29 8.03 -0.15
C GLY A 224 4.02 8.86 -0.29
N GLN A 225 2.97 8.32 -0.91
CA GLN A 225 1.68 9.00 -1.03
C GLN A 225 1.02 9.26 0.33
N GLN A 226 0.17 10.29 0.39
CA GLN A 226 -0.60 10.55 1.59
C GLN A 226 -1.64 9.45 1.82
N ASN A 227 -1.64 8.84 3.01
CA ASN A 227 -2.54 7.73 3.36
C ASN A 227 -3.06 7.85 4.82
N SER A 228 -3.59 9.01 5.20
CA SER A 228 -3.99 9.30 6.58
C SER A 228 -5.25 8.53 7.02
N ASN A 229 -5.29 8.11 8.28
CA ASN A 229 -6.50 7.58 8.93
C ASN A 229 -7.62 8.63 9.05
N ASN A 230 -7.28 9.92 9.02
CA ASN A 230 -8.25 11.01 9.18
C ASN A 230 -8.81 11.53 7.84
N SER A 231 -8.37 10.96 6.72
CA SER A 231 -8.85 11.40 5.42
C SER A 231 -10.36 11.15 5.26
N ALA A 232 -11.05 12.07 4.60
CA ALA A 232 -12.45 11.89 4.21
C ALA A 232 -12.59 11.27 2.80
N LYS A 233 -11.48 11.06 2.10
CA LYS A 233 -11.43 10.46 0.77
C LYS A 233 -10.32 9.41 0.71
N LYS A 234 -10.60 8.34 -0.02
CA LYS A 234 -9.62 7.30 -0.32
C LYS A 234 -9.75 6.89 -1.77
N ILE A 235 -8.63 6.60 -2.39
CA ILE A 235 -8.55 6.09 -3.74
C ILE A 235 -7.79 4.77 -3.65
N VAL A 236 -8.33 3.74 -4.27
CA VAL A 236 -7.70 2.42 -4.37
C VAL A 236 -7.44 2.15 -5.83
N ALA A 237 -6.17 2.13 -6.22
CA ALA A 237 -5.76 1.55 -7.48
C ALA A 237 -5.60 0.04 -7.28
N LEU A 238 -6.35 -0.76 -8.05
CA LEU A 238 -6.23 -2.21 -8.15
C LEU A 238 -5.42 -2.50 -9.39
N LYS A 239 -4.19 -3.01 -9.21
CA LYS A 239 -3.29 -3.32 -10.31
C LYS A 239 -3.05 -4.82 -10.39
N SER A 240 -3.23 -5.37 -11.57
CA SER A 240 -2.88 -6.76 -11.85
C SER A 240 -1.41 -6.87 -12.24
N ILE A 241 -0.80 -8.01 -11.90
CA ILE A 241 0.61 -8.26 -12.17
C ILE A 241 0.74 -8.81 -13.59
N GLY A 242 1.52 -8.13 -14.43
CA GLY A 242 1.96 -8.62 -15.73
C GLY A 242 1.00 -8.45 -16.92
N ASN A 243 -0.23 -7.94 -16.73
CA ASN A 243 -1.20 -7.76 -17.83
C ASN A 243 -1.74 -6.32 -17.98
N GLY A 244 -1.18 -5.34 -17.25
CA GLY A 244 -1.50 -3.91 -17.42
C GLY A 244 -2.90 -3.48 -16.96
N PHE A 245 -3.70 -4.41 -16.45
CA PHE A 245 -5.04 -4.12 -15.95
C PHE A 245 -4.98 -3.25 -14.70
N SER A 246 -5.73 -2.14 -14.72
CA SER A 246 -5.70 -1.12 -13.67
C SER A 246 -7.07 -0.49 -13.50
N ASN A 247 -7.70 -0.76 -12.36
CA ASN A 247 -8.95 -0.11 -11.97
C ASN A 247 -8.74 0.84 -10.81
N THR A 248 -9.44 1.96 -10.83
CA THR A 248 -9.35 2.96 -9.75
C THR A 248 -10.71 3.14 -9.10
N LEU A 249 -10.78 2.88 -7.81
CA LEU A 249 -11.98 3.00 -6.99
C LEU A 249 -11.87 4.20 -6.05
N TYR A 250 -12.90 5.02 -6.01
CA TYR A 250 -12.92 6.27 -5.26
C TYR A 250 -13.97 6.22 -4.17
N PHE A 251 -13.50 6.37 -2.94
CA PHE A 251 -14.29 6.29 -1.72
C PHE A 251 -14.34 7.64 -1.01
N GLN A 252 -15.46 7.90 -0.35
CA GLN A 252 -15.63 9.07 0.50
C GLN A 252 -16.29 8.67 1.80
N ARG A 253 -15.99 9.40 2.86
CA ARG A 253 -16.60 9.24 4.17
C ARG A 253 -17.77 10.21 4.33
N LYS A 254 -18.97 9.69 4.50
CA LYS A 254 -20.20 10.44 4.82
C LYS A 254 -20.81 9.93 6.10
N GLU A 255 -21.14 10.83 7.02
CA GLU A 255 -21.76 10.47 8.31
C GLU A 255 -21.00 9.32 9.01
N SER A 256 -19.66 9.42 8.98
CA SER A 256 -18.73 8.42 9.54
C SER A 256 -18.75 7.03 8.90
N LYS A 257 -19.35 6.89 7.71
CA LYS A 257 -19.35 5.66 6.92
C LYS A 257 -18.64 5.86 5.58
N TRP A 258 -17.79 4.93 5.21
CA TRP A 258 -17.22 4.89 3.87
C TRP A 258 -18.22 4.39 2.83
N GLU A 259 -18.24 5.03 1.67
CA GLU A 259 -18.97 4.59 0.48
C GLU A 259 -18.13 4.76 -0.80
N LEU A 260 -18.28 3.83 -1.76
CA LEU A 260 -17.76 3.97 -3.13
C LEU A 260 -18.63 4.96 -3.90
N TYR A 261 -18.04 5.99 -4.49
CA TYR A 261 -18.78 7.00 -5.25
C TYR A 261 -18.37 7.15 -6.72
N LYS A 262 -17.20 6.64 -7.10
CA LYS A 262 -16.68 6.66 -8.47
C LYS A 262 -15.81 5.43 -8.73
N PHE A 263 -15.93 4.87 -9.93
CA PHE A 263 -15.13 3.78 -10.45
C PHE A 263 -14.56 4.21 -11.81
N GLU A 264 -13.28 3.98 -12.04
CA GLU A 264 -12.61 4.17 -13.33
C GLU A 264 -11.99 2.88 -13.82
N ASP A 265 -12.26 2.55 -15.08
CA ASP A 265 -11.60 1.50 -15.82
C ASP A 265 -10.95 2.09 -17.07
N ILE A 266 -9.66 2.39 -16.96
CA ILE A 266 -8.84 2.93 -18.05
C ILE A 266 -7.81 1.90 -18.52
N SER A 267 -8.11 0.61 -18.28
CA SER A 267 -7.30 -0.49 -18.77
C SER A 267 -7.29 -0.47 -20.31
N ASN A 268 -6.13 -0.72 -20.91
CA ASN A 268 -5.96 -0.87 -22.35
C ASN A 268 -6.06 -2.34 -22.78
#